data_AF-A0A251SV39-F1
#
_entry.id   AF-A0A251SV39-F1
#
_cell.length_a   1.000
_cell.length_b   1.000
_cell.length_c   1.000
_cell.angle_alpha   90.00
_cell.angle_beta   90.00
_cell.angle_gamma   90.00
#
_symmetry.space_group_name_H-M   'P 1'
#
loop_
_entity.id
_entity.type
_entity.pdbx_description
1 polymer ?
#
loop_
_entity_poly.entity_id
_entity_poly.type
_entity_poly.pdbx_seq_one_letter_code
_entity_poly.pdbx_strand_id
1 'polypeptide(L)' 'MIWHVQNENFILDSTRIFMKAFHLLLFDGSLIFPECILIFGPILLLMIDSTSDQKDIPWLYFISSTSLVMSITALFF' A
#
# COMPACT_ATOMS: atom_id res chain seq x y z
N MET A 1 -2.45 22.51 -21.89
CA MET A 1 -3.83 22.21 -21.42
C MET A 1 -4.18 20.73 -21.55
N ILE A 2 -3.94 20.07 -22.70
CA ILE A 2 -4.17 18.62 -22.91
C ILE A 2 -3.43 17.72 -21.89
N TRP A 3 -2.18 18.05 -21.53
CA TRP A 3 -1.38 17.28 -20.57
C TRP A 3 -1.98 17.22 -19.16
N HIS A 4 -2.62 18.29 -18.70
CA HIS A 4 -3.25 18.31 -17.37
C HIS A 4 -4.50 17.44 -17.34
N VAL A 5 -5.33 17.53 -18.38
CA VAL A 5 -6.56 16.72 -18.51
C VAL A 5 -6.25 15.23 -18.67
N GLN A 6 -5.16 14.88 -19.37
CA GLN A 6 -4.71 13.49 -19.47
C GLN A 6 -4.18 12.95 -18.13
N ASN A 7 -3.48 13.77 -17.34
CA ASN A 7 -3.01 13.39 -16.01
C ASN A 7 -4.17 13.11 -15.05
N GLU A 8 -5.21 13.96 -15.04
CA GLU A 8 -6.37 13.78 -14.17
C GLU A 8 -7.15 12.50 -14.51
N ASN A 9 -7.37 12.22 -15.79
CA ASN A 9 -8.01 10.97 -16.21
C ASN A 9 -7.15 9.74 -15.88
N PHE A 10 -5.82 9.85 -15.98
CA PHE A 10 -4.92 8.77 -15.61
C PHE A 10 -4.95 8.46 -14.11
N ILE A 11 -4.99 9.48 -13.25
CA ILE A 11 -5.12 9.30 -11.79
C ILE A 11 -6.49 8.72 -11.44
N LEU A 12 -7.56 9.20 -12.08
CA LEU A 12 -8.91 8.70 -11.82
C LEU A 12 -9.09 7.24 -12.27
N ASP A 13 -8.53 6.88 -13.41
CA ASP A 13 -8.53 5.49 -13.92
C ASP A 13 -7.65 4.58 -13.05
N SER A 14 -6.46 5.03 -12.66
CA SER A 14 -5.58 4.32 -11.74
C SER A 14 -6.24 4.08 -10.38
N THR A 15 -6.95 5.09 -9.86
CA THR A 15 -7.70 4.99 -8.60
C THR A 15 -8.83 3.97 -8.72
N ARG A 16 -9.53 3.93 -9.86
CA ARG A 16 -10.61 2.97 -10.13
C ARG A 16 -10.09 1.53 -10.23
N ILE A 17 -8.97 1.31 -10.92
CA ILE A 17 -8.32 0.01 -11.04
C ILE A 17 -7.82 -0.45 -9.67
N PHE A 18 -7.17 0.43 -8.93
CA PHE A 18 -6.69 0.18 -7.57
C PHE A 18 -7.82 -0.22 -6.63
N MET A 19 -8.93 0.52 -6.64
CA MET A 19 -10.07 0.22 -5.78
C MET A 19 -10.72 -1.13 -6.11
N LYS A 20 -10.80 -1.51 -7.39
CA LYS A 20 -11.29 -2.83 -7.80
C LYS A 20 -10.34 -3.96 -7.41
N ALA A 21 -9.04 -3.78 -7.58
CA ALA A 21 -8.03 -4.76 -7.19
C ALA A 21 -7.99 -4.93 -5.66
N PHE A 22 -8.12 -3.85 -4.90
CA PHE A 22 -8.20 -3.86 -3.45
C PHE A 22 -9.48 -4.54 -2.96
N HIS A 23 -10.61 -4.29 -3.63
CA HIS A 23 -11.87 -4.95 -3.31
C HIS A 23 -11.84 -6.46 -3.62
N LEU A 24 -11.23 -6.87 -4.74
CA LEU A 24 -10.97 -8.28 -5.05
C LEU A 24 -10.05 -8.92 -4.00
N LEU A 25 -8.93 -8.28 -3.69
CA LEU A 25 -7.97 -8.76 -2.69
C LEU A 25 -8.61 -8.93 -1.30
N LEU A 26 -9.55 -8.06 -0.93
CA LEU A 26 -10.25 -8.11 0.36
C LEU A 26 -11.48 -9.04 0.39
N PHE A 27 -12.12 -9.33 -0.74
CA PHE A 27 -13.45 -9.96 -0.76
C PHE A 27 -13.48 -11.36 -1.41
N ASP A 28 -12.46 -11.75 -2.18
CA ASP A 28 -12.41 -13.05 -2.89
C ASP A 28 -12.09 -14.26 -1.97
N GLY A 29 -12.00 -14.04 -0.64
CA GLY A 29 -12.28 -15.11 0.34
C GLY A 29 -11.11 -15.78 1.07
N SER A 30 -10.05 -15.08 1.48
CA SER A 30 -8.98 -15.74 2.29
C SER A 30 -8.23 -14.95 3.38
N LEU A 31 -8.27 -13.61 3.48
CA LEU A 31 -7.27 -12.87 4.30
C LEU A 31 -7.85 -11.70 5.12
N ILE A 32 -9.04 -11.85 5.72
CA ILE A 32 -9.93 -10.70 6.01
C ILE A 32 -9.72 -9.96 7.34
N PHE A 33 -8.83 -10.31 8.27
CA PHE A 33 -8.79 -9.53 9.53
C PHE A 33 -7.42 -8.97 9.94
N PRO A 34 -6.35 -9.76 10.06
CA PRO A 34 -5.03 -9.25 10.44
C PRO A 34 -4.02 -9.22 9.29
N GLU A 35 -3.94 -10.27 8.46
CA GLU A 35 -2.84 -10.42 7.50
C GLU A 35 -2.87 -9.37 6.38
N CYS A 36 -4.04 -9.02 5.84
CA CYS A 36 -4.15 -7.99 4.80
C CYS A 36 -3.72 -6.59 5.29
N ILE A 37 -4.03 -6.24 6.54
CA ILE A 37 -3.60 -4.97 7.14
C ILE A 37 -2.10 -4.99 7.40
N LEU A 38 -1.56 -6.14 7.81
CA LEU A 38 -0.12 -6.35 7.99
C LEU A 38 0.68 -6.33 6.68
N ILE A 39 0.08 -6.72 5.54
CA ILE A 39 0.72 -6.61 4.22
C ILE A 39 0.57 -5.20 3.64
N PHE A 40 -0.65 -4.66 3.64
CA PHE A 40 -0.95 -3.41 2.94
C PHE A 40 -0.49 -2.16 3.69
N GLY A 41 -0.57 -2.18 5.02
CA GLY A 41 -0.10 -1.11 5.89
C GLY A 41 1.35 -0.70 5.64
N PRO A 42 2.34 -1.62 5.70
CA PRO A 42 3.73 -1.30 5.39
C PRO A 42 3.97 -0.87 3.94
N ILE A 43 3.25 -1.42 2.95
CA ILE A 43 3.39 -0.99 1.55
C ILE A 43 2.96 0.47 1.38
N LEU A 44 1.83 0.85 1.97
CA LEU A 44 1.38 2.23 1.99
C LEU A 44 2.33 3.14 2.78
N LEU A 45 2.79 2.69 3.95
CA LEU A 45 3.73 3.44 4.77
C LEU A 45 5.04 3.70 4.01
N LEU A 46 5.54 2.69 3.28
CA LEU A 46 6.75 2.77 2.47
C LEU A 46 6.55 3.65 1.22
N MET A 47 5.35 3.64 0.62
CA MET A 47 5.00 4.54 -0.47
C MET A 47 4.94 6.01 0.01
N ILE A 48 4.37 6.28 1.19
CA ILE A 48 4.33 7.61 1.80
C ILE A 48 5.75 8.07 2.16
N ASP A 49 6.54 7.21 2.80
CA ASP A 49 7.95 7.44 3.15
C ASP A 49 8.79 7.77 1.91
N SER A 50 8.58 7.06 0.79
CA SER A 50 9.30 7.30 -0.47
C SER A 50 8.94 8.62 -1.15
N THR A 51 7.75 9.17 -0.88
CA THR A 51 7.31 10.48 -1.39
C THR A 51 7.59 11.63 -0.43
N SER A 52 7.97 11.31 0.82
CA SER A 52 8.34 12.29 1.82
C SER A 52 9.77 12.75 1.58
N ASP A 53 9.94 13.99 1.13
CA ASP A 53 11.25 14.61 0.86
C ASP A 53 12.13 14.72 2.13
N GLN A 54 11.53 14.56 3.32
CA GLN A 54 12.23 14.40 4.60
C GLN A 54 12.63 12.94 4.81
N LYS A 55 13.88 12.61 4.44
CA LYS A 55 14.53 11.29 4.52
C LYS A 55 14.81 10.77 5.95
N ASP A 56 14.32 11.44 6.99
CA ASP A 56 14.99 11.46 8.29
C ASP A 56 14.15 10.94 9.46
N ILE A 57 13.26 9.97 9.22
CA ILE A 57 12.65 9.24 10.35
C ILE A 57 13.04 7.76 10.25
N PRO A 58 14.26 7.38 10.69
CA PRO A 58 14.69 5.98 10.75
C PRO A 58 13.73 5.10 11.57
N TRP A 59 12.91 5.71 12.42
CA TRP A 59 11.82 5.06 13.14
C TRP A 59 10.72 4.51 12.21
N LEU A 60 10.35 5.23 11.14
CA LEU A 60 9.37 4.74 10.15
C LEU A 60 9.92 3.54 9.38
N TYR A 61 11.20 3.58 9.01
CA TYR A 61 11.86 2.45 8.35
C TYR A 61 11.93 1.22 9.26
N PHE A 62 12.24 1.42 10.55
CA PHE A 62 12.27 0.35 11.55
C PHE A 62 10.88 -0.28 11.78
N ILE A 63 9.83 0.54 11.82
CA ILE A 63 8.44 0.09 11.95
C ILE A 63 7.98 -0.66 10.69
N SER A 64 8.28 -0.11 9.52
CA SER A 64 7.98 -0.74 8.23
C SER A 64 8.67 -2.10 8.10
N SER A 65 9.95 -2.18 8.46
CA SER A 65 10.72 -3.43 8.41
C SER A 65 10.18 -4.46 9.41
N THR A 66 9.81 -4.04 10.62
CA THR A 66 9.30 -4.97 11.65
C THR A 66 7.92 -5.50 11.27
N SER A 67 7.02 -4.66 10.76
CA SER A 67 5.69 -5.11 10.33
C SER A 67 5.75 -5.97 9.07
N LEU A 68 6.71 -5.72 8.16
CA LEU A 68 6.96 -6.57 7.00
C LEU A 68 7.43 -7.97 7.41
N VAL A 69 8.37 -8.08 8.36
CA VAL A 69 8.81 -9.39 8.88
C VAL A 69 7.67 -10.14 9.55
N MET A 70 6.85 -9.45 10.35
CA MET A 70 5.66 -10.03 10.99
C MET A 70 4.62 -10.48 9.96
N SER A 71 4.45 -9.71 8.88
CA SER A 71 3.55 -10.02 7.78
C SER A 71 3.98 -11.25 6.98
N ILE A 72 5.29 -11.41 6.71
CA ILE A 72 5.82 -12.61 6.05
C ILE A 72 5.64 -13.82 6.97
N THR A 73 5.91 -13.66 8.27
CA THR A 73 5.77 -14.75 9.24
C THR A 73 4.31 -15.22 9.35
N ALA A 74 3.34 -14.29 9.34
CA ALA A 74 1.91 -14.61 9.37
C ALA A 74 1.43 -15.28 8.07
N LEU A 75 2.04 -14.97 6.93
CA LEU A 75 1.70 -15.59 5.63
C LEU A 75 2.21 -17.03 5.51
N PHE A 76 3.33 -17.36 6.19
CA PHE A 76 4.01 -18.65 6.09
C PHE A 76 3.61 -19.67 7.17
N PHE A 77 2.77 -19.28 8.14
CA PHE A 77 2.32 -20.13 9.26
C PHE A 77 0.82 -20.45 9.15
#